data_AF-A0A4V5TM22-F1
#
_entry.id   AF-A0A4V5TM22-F1
#
_cell.length_a   1.000
_cell.length_b   1.000
_cell.length_c   1.000
_cell.angle_alpha   90.00
_cell.angle_beta   90.00
_cell.angle_gamma   90.00
#
_symmetry.space_group_name_H-M   'P 1'
#
loop_
_entity.id
_entity.type
_entity.pdbx_description
1 polymer ?
#
loop_
_entity_poly.entity_id
_entity_poly.type
_entity_poly.pdbx_seq_one_letter_code
_entity_poly.pdbx_strand_id
1 'polypeptide(L)'
;MIEQLQRAYTQGLKNLVFVDFENKNIIGSVVTLELELSKERACGQDLITAMNLHFSNEDYDSAQECAEVLVERIDYIKRLEGQIKEQRRNKLFDIANQLNKQGKIGEVVHFNANQSL
;
A
#
# COMPACT_ATOMS: atom_id res chain seq x y z
N MET A 1 2.89 -23.43 -14.60
CA MET A 1 4.15 -22.91 -13.98
C MET A 1 3.89 -21.66 -13.14
N ILE A 2 3.15 -20.67 -13.64
CA ILE A 2 2.73 -19.46 -12.90
C ILE A 2 1.92 -19.76 -11.63
N GLU A 3 0.97 -20.70 -11.69
CA GLU A 3 0.18 -21.10 -10.50
C GLU A 3 1.04 -21.69 -9.38
N GLN A 4 2.13 -22.38 -9.71
CA GLN A 4 3.04 -22.95 -8.71
C GLN A 4 3.88 -21.87 -8.04
N LEU A 5 4.27 -20.83 -8.79
CA LEU A 5 4.94 -19.64 -8.28
C LEU A 5 4.01 -18.81 -7.37
N GLN A 6 2.75 -18.59 -7.78
CA GLN A 6 1.75 -17.94 -6.93
C GLN A 6 1.49 -18.72 -5.64
N ARG A 7 1.40 -20.05 -5.72
CA ARG A 7 1.26 -20.90 -4.52
C ARG A 7 2.49 -20.78 -3.62
N ALA A 8 3.70 -20.93 -4.16
CA ALA A 8 4.94 -20.83 -3.39
C ALA A 8 5.11 -19.45 -2.74
N TYR A 9 4.79 -18.37 -3.46
CA TYR A 9 4.84 -16.99 -2.95
C TYR A 9 3.82 -16.76 -1.83
N THR A 10 2.57 -17.22 -2.02
CA THR A 10 1.50 -17.12 -1.02
C THR A 10 1.84 -17.92 0.24
N GLN A 11 2.47 -19.08 0.07
CA GLN A 11 2.85 -19.97 1.15
C GLN A 11 4.07 -19.45 1.93
N GLY A 12 5.03 -18.81 1.25
CA GLY A 12 6.16 -18.12 1.88
C GLY A 12 5.74 -16.88 2.67
N LEU A 13 4.82 -16.07 2.12
CA LEU A 13 4.30 -14.87 2.80
C LEU A 13 3.44 -15.18 4.02
N LYS A 14 2.72 -16.31 4.03
CA LYS A 14 1.93 -16.73 5.20
C LYS A 14 2.79 -17.03 6.44
N ASN A 15 4.08 -17.31 6.26
CA ASN A 15 4.98 -17.70 7.33
C ASN A 15 5.92 -16.57 7.78
N LEU A 16 5.87 -15.40 7.14
CA LEU A 16 6.67 -14.24 7.52
C LEU A 16 5.91 -13.41 8.55
N VAL A 17 6.28 -13.56 9.81
CA VAL A 17 5.78 -12.73 10.91
C VAL A 17 6.85 -11.70 11.24
N PHE A 18 6.59 -10.43 10.94
CA PHE A 18 7.40 -9.32 11.42
C PHE A 18 6.88 -8.93 12.80
N VAL A 19 7.76 -8.72 13.77
CA VAL A 19 7.36 -8.38 15.15
C VAL A 19 7.96 -7.02 15.48
N ASP A 20 7.09 -6.10 15.89
CA ASP A 20 7.52 -4.85 16.51
C ASP A 20 7.75 -5.13 18.00
N PHE A 21 9.03 -5.17 18.38
CA PHE A 21 9.44 -5.45 19.74
C PHE A 21 9.21 -4.28 20.70
N GLU A 22 9.18 -3.03 20.22
CA GLU A 22 8.92 -1.86 21.07
C GLU A 22 7.45 -1.80 21.48
N ASN A 23 6.55 -2.08 20.54
CA ASN A 23 5.11 -2.00 20.77
C ASN A 23 4.44 -3.34 21.10
N LYS A 24 5.22 -4.42 21.23
CA LYS A 24 4.77 -5.80 21.51
C LYS A 24 3.62 -6.26 20.60
N ASN A 25 3.69 -5.89 19.33
CA ASN A 25 2.65 -6.21 18.36
C ASN A 25 3.21 -7.12 17.26
N ILE A 26 2.41 -8.09 16.85
CA ILE A 26 2.61 -8.82 15.61
C ILE A 26 2.31 -7.85 14.47
N ILE A 27 3.31 -7.50 13.67
CA ILE A 27 3.10 -6.79 12.39
C ILE A 27 2.43 -7.82 11.47
N GLY A 28 1.10 -7.92 11.54
CA GLY A 28 0.36 -8.92 10.77
C GLY A 28 -1.11 -9.20 11.14
N SER A 29 -1.69 -8.68 12.23
CA SER A 29 -3.15 -8.86 12.46
C SER A 29 -4.03 -7.89 11.67
N VAL A 30 -3.42 -6.88 11.07
CA VAL A 30 -4.00 -5.99 10.06
C VAL A 30 -2.94 -5.92 8.99
N VAL A 31 -3.20 -6.46 7.79
CA VAL A 31 -2.39 -6.11 6.63
C VAL A 31 -2.46 -4.59 6.56
N THR A 32 -1.38 -3.90 6.90
CA THR A 32 -1.36 -2.43 6.82
C THR A 32 -1.65 -2.11 5.36
N LEU A 33 -2.68 -1.31 5.09
CA LEU A 33 -3.09 -0.95 3.72
C LEU A 33 -1.90 -0.47 2.88
N GLU A 34 -0.88 0.11 3.53
CA GLU A 34 0.40 0.50 2.93
C GLU A 34 1.23 -0.69 2.42
N LEU A 35 1.28 -1.81 3.14
CA LEU A 35 1.92 -3.04 2.70
C LEU A 35 1.17 -3.65 1.52
N GLU A 36 -0.17 -3.67 1.57
CA GLU A 36 -1.00 -4.16 0.48
C GLU A 36 -0.83 -3.29 -0.78
N LEU A 37 -0.84 -1.97 -0.62
CA LEU A 37 -0.54 -1.02 -1.69
C LEU A 37 0.84 -1.25 -2.30
N SER A 38 1.86 -1.52 -1.47
CA SER A 38 3.21 -1.82 -1.96
C SER A 38 3.26 -3.11 -2.78
N LYS A 39 2.53 -4.15 -2.36
CA LYS A 39 2.45 -5.43 -3.10
C LYS A 39 1.77 -5.24 -4.45
N GLU A 40 0.65 -4.51 -4.47
CA GLU A 40 -0.09 -4.26 -5.71
C GLU A 40 0.71 -3.43 -6.71
N ARG A 41 1.46 -2.42 -6.23
CA ARG A 41 2.38 -1.64 -7.08
C ARG A 41 3.49 -2.49 -7.69
N ALA A 42 4.09 -3.39 -6.90
CA ALA A 42 5.12 -4.31 -7.40
C ALA A 42 4.52 -5.26 -8.46
N CYS A 43 3.35 -5.83 -8.20
CA CYS A 43 2.67 -6.68 -9.17
C CYS A 43 2.30 -5.93 -10.47
N GLY A 44 1.88 -4.67 -10.37
CA GLY A 44 1.64 -3.82 -11.54
C GLY A 44 2.90 -3.62 -12.38
N GLN A 45 4.07 -3.44 -11.75
CA GLN A 45 5.34 -3.34 -12.45
C GLN A 45 5.71 -4.65 -13.15
N ASP A 46 5.51 -5.79 -12.50
CA ASP A 46 5.76 -7.11 -13.09
C ASP A 46 4.87 -7.35 -14.33
N LEU A 47 3.60 -6.93 -14.28
CA LEU A 47 2.68 -7.01 -15.42
C LEU A 47 3.11 -6.12 -16.59
N ILE A 48 3.59 -4.91 -16.33
CA ILE A 48 4.13 -4.03 -17.38
C ILE A 48 5.36 -4.68 -18.04
N THR A 49 6.25 -5.25 -17.23
CA THR A 49 7.43 -5.95 -17.74
C THR A 49 7.04 -7.18 -18.58
N ALA A 50 6.09 -7.98 -18.11
CA ALA A 50 5.58 -9.13 -18.87
C ALA A 50 4.92 -8.70 -20.19
N MET A 51 4.07 -7.67 -20.15
CA MET A 51 3.41 -7.11 -21.33
C MET A 51 4.41 -6.64 -22.39
N ASN A 52 5.48 -5.93 -21.98
CA ASN A 52 6.54 -5.49 -22.88
C ASN A 52 7.32 -6.67 -23.51
N LEU A 53 7.52 -7.75 -22.75
CA LEU A 53 8.12 -8.97 -23.26
C LEU A 53 7.22 -9.63 -24.32
N HIS A 54 5.92 -9.73 -24.05
CA HIS A 54 4.95 -10.27 -25.01
C HIS A 54 4.90 -9.44 -26.29
N PHE A 55 4.89 -8.11 -26.19
CA PHE A 55 5.00 -7.23 -27.36
C PHE A 55 6.28 -7.45 -28.16
N SER A 56 7.42 -7.64 -27.49
CA SER A 56 8.70 -7.91 -28.15
C SER A 56 8.72 -9.24 -28.90
N ASN A 57 7.86 -10.18 -28.49
CA ASN A 57 7.69 -11.50 -29.11
C ASN A 57 6.53 -11.54 -30.13
N GLU A 58 5.91 -10.38 -30.44
CA GLU A 58 4.72 -10.28 -31.30
C GLU A 58 3.51 -11.11 -30.78
N ASP A 59 3.52 -11.44 -29.50
CA ASP A 59 2.47 -12.18 -28.79
C ASP A 59 1.43 -11.19 -28.22
N TYR A 60 0.61 -10.65 -29.12
CA TYR A 60 -0.34 -9.59 -28.77
C TYR A 60 -1.49 -10.05 -27.89
N ASP A 61 -1.89 -11.32 -27.99
CA ASP A 61 -2.96 -11.89 -27.18
C ASP A 61 -2.54 -11.92 -25.70
N SER A 62 -1.35 -12.43 -25.40
CA SER A 62 -0.83 -12.44 -24.02
C SER A 62 -0.52 -11.04 -23.49
N ALA A 63 -0.11 -10.11 -24.37
CA ALA A 63 0.05 -8.71 -24.01
C ALA A 63 -1.29 -8.06 -23.63
N GLN A 64 -2.37 -8.40 -24.36
CA GLN A 64 -3.73 -7.95 -24.05
C GLN A 64 -4.21 -8.50 -22.71
N GLU A 65 -4.01 -9.79 -22.42
CA GLU A 65 -4.35 -10.38 -21.12
C GLU A 65 -3.66 -9.66 -19.96
N CYS A 66 -2.37 -9.34 -20.11
CA CYS A 66 -1.64 -8.56 -19.10
C CYS A 66 -2.24 -7.17 -18.90
N ALA A 67 -2.66 -6.50 -19.98
CA ALA A 67 -3.26 -5.17 -19.93
C ALA A 67 -4.61 -5.19 -19.21
N GLU A 68 -5.46 -6.18 -19.47
CA GLU A 68 -6.76 -6.35 -18.81
C GLU A 68 -6.60 -6.52 -17.29
N VAL A 69 -5.68 -7.39 -16.85
CA VAL A 69 -5.37 -7.57 -15.42
C VAL A 69 -4.79 -6.29 -14.80
N LEU A 70 -3.96 -5.56 -15.53
CA LEU A 70 -3.37 -4.32 -15.04
C LEU A 70 -4.44 -3.24 -14.77
N VAL A 71 -5.47 -3.14 -15.61
CA VAL A 71 -6.59 -2.19 -15.41
C VAL A 71 -7.30 -2.48 -14.09
N GLU A 72 -7.66 -3.74 -13.83
CA GLU A 72 -8.34 -4.12 -12.58
C GLU A 72 -7.50 -3.79 -11.35
N ARG A 73 -6.19 -4.05 -11.42
CA ARG A 73 -5.26 -3.76 -10.33
C ARG A 73 -5.06 -2.27 -10.11
N ILE A 74 -5.02 -1.45 -11.16
CA ILE A 74 -4.94 0.01 -11.03
C ILE A 74 -6.14 0.54 -10.23
N ASP A 75 -7.34 0.03 -10.48
CA ASP A 75 -8.53 0.44 -9.74
C ASP A 75 -8.51 -0.04 -8.28
N TYR A 76 -7.90 -1.19 -8.02
CA TYR A 76 -7.66 -1.63 -6.64
C TYR A 76 -6.62 -0.76 -5.92
N ILE A 77 -5.52 -0.39 -6.58
CA ILE A 77 -4.51 0.55 -6.07
C ILE A 77 -5.15 1.89 -5.70
N LYS A 78 -5.99 2.46 -6.58
CA LYS A 78 -6.70 3.72 -6.28
C LYS A 78 -7.58 3.61 -5.03
N ARG A 79 -8.26 2.48 -4.83
CA ARG A 79 -9.08 2.22 -3.64
C ARG A 79 -8.21 2.18 -2.38
N LEU A 80 -7.09 1.46 -2.41
CA LEU A 80 -6.14 1.39 -1.30
C LEU A 80 -5.57 2.78 -0.95
N GLU A 81 -5.18 3.57 -1.95
CA GLU A 81 -4.71 4.94 -1.73
C GLU A 81 -5.77 5.83 -1.09
N GLY A 82 -7.03 5.69 -1.51
CA GLY A 82 -8.17 6.39 -0.92
C GLY A 82 -8.33 6.05 0.56
N GLN A 83 -8.32 4.76 0.89
CA GLN A 83 -8.43 4.28 2.27
C GLN A 83 -7.25 4.73 3.14
N ILE A 84 -6.02 4.71 2.62
CA ILE A 84 -4.83 5.22 3.35
C ILE A 84 -4.96 6.72 3.63
N LYS A 85 -5.39 7.51 2.64
CA LYS A 85 -5.61 8.96 2.82
C LYS A 85 -6.68 9.23 3.88
N GLU A 86 -7.76 8.47 3.86
CA GLU A 86 -8.82 8.57 4.86
C GLU A 86 -8.33 8.18 6.26
N GLN A 87 -7.63 7.05 6.41
CA GLN A 87 -7.03 6.66 7.68
C GLN A 87 -6.07 7.71 8.24
N ARG A 88 -5.23 8.30 7.39
CA ARG A 88 -4.32 9.39 7.78
C ARG A 88 -5.09 10.62 8.27
N ARG A 89 -6.16 11.00 7.55
CA ARG A 89 -7.03 12.12 7.94
C ARG A 89 -7.70 11.88 9.28
N ASN A 90 -8.24 10.69 9.51
CA ASN A 90 -8.92 10.33 10.75
C ASN A 90 -7.93 10.33 11.92
N LYS A 91 -6.73 9.76 11.74
CA LYS A 91 -5.66 9.82 12.76
C LYS A 91 -5.27 11.26 13.10
N LEU A 92 -5.10 12.12 12.10
CA LEU A 92 -4.80 13.54 12.33
C LEU A 92 -5.91 14.25 13.11
N PHE A 93 -7.17 13.97 12.77
CA PHE A 93 -8.32 14.51 13.48
C PHE A 93 -8.38 14.04 14.94
N ASP A 94 -8.09 12.75 15.19
CA ASP A 94 -8.04 12.19 16.53
C ASP A 94 -6.92 12.83 17.37
N ILE A 95 -5.73 13.01 16.78
CA ILE A 95 -4.60 13.72 17.42
C ILE A 95 -5.00 15.16 17.75
N ALA A 96 -5.60 15.88 16.80
CA ALA A 96 -6.05 17.25 17.01
C ALA A 96 -7.10 17.34 18.15
N ASN A 97 -8.04 16.39 18.21
CA ASN A 97 -9.03 16.31 19.29
C ASN A 97 -8.38 15.99 20.64
N GLN A 98 -7.37 15.13 20.69
CA GLN A 98 -6.63 14.84 21.91
C GLN A 98 -5.87 16.09 22.40
N LEU A 99 -5.22 16.82 21.50
CA LEU A 99 -4.51 18.05 21.81
C LEU A 99 -5.46 19.17 22.28
N ASN A 100 -6.66 19.25 21.70
CA ASN A 100 -7.74 20.12 22.18
C ASN A 100 -8.13 19.81 23.61
N LYS A 101 -8.41 18.54 23.92
CA LYS A 101 -8.76 18.09 25.27
C LYS A 101 -7.64 18.35 26.29
N GLN A 102 -6.38 18.38 25.86
CA GLN A 102 -5.23 18.69 26.70
C GLN A 102 -4.93 20.20 26.83
N GLY A 103 -5.71 21.07 26.19
CA GLY A 103 -5.49 22.52 26.22
C GLY A 103 -4.26 23.00 25.43
N LYS A 104 -3.66 22.15 24.60
CA LYS A 104 -2.39 22.40 23.88
C LYS A 104 -2.55 22.91 22.44
N ILE A 105 -3.74 23.35 22.04
CA ILE A 105 -4.00 23.82 20.67
C ILE A 105 -3.05 24.97 20.27
N GLY A 106 -2.75 25.89 21.19
CA GLY A 106 -1.89 27.04 20.90
C GLY A 106 -0.47 26.67 20.49
N GLU A 107 0.10 25.60 21.06
CA GLU A 107 1.47 25.15 20.75
C GLU A 107 1.60 24.53 19.34
N VAL A 108 0.53 23.90 18.85
CA VAL A 108 0.49 23.23 17.53
C VAL A 108 0.42 24.25 16.39
N VAL A 109 -0.31 25.36 16.60
CA VAL A 109 -0.43 26.44 15.60
C VAL A 109 0.88 27.21 15.45
N HIS A 110 1.64 27.40 16.54
CA HIS A 110 2.94 28.07 16.50
C HIS A 110 4.04 27.26 15.82
N PHE A 111 3.99 25.91 15.88
CA PHE A 111 5.02 25.07 15.24
C PHE A 111 4.97 25.15 13.70
N ASN A 112 3.77 25.25 13.10
CA ASN A 112 3.63 25.40 11.64
C ASN A 112 4.03 26.79 11.11
N ALA A 113 3.90 27.84 11.94
CA ALA A 113 4.31 29.19 11.55
C ALA A 113 5.85 29.35 11.47
N ASN A 114 6.60 28.57 12.27
CA ASN A 114 8.06 28.65 12.34
C ASN A 114 8.80 27.70 11.38
N GLN A 115 8.10 26.84 10.63
CA GLN A 115 8.69 26.05 9.52
C GLN A 115 8.57 26.72 8.15
N SER A 116 7.99 27.92 8.09
CA SER A 116 7.92 28.76 6.88
C SER A 116 8.88 29.94 6.99
N LEU A 117 10.18 29.68 7.11
CA LEU A 117 11.28 30.64 6.88
C LEU A 117 12.48 29.92 6.27
#